data_AF-L1P0Z4-F1
#
_entry.id   AF-L1P0Z4-F1
#
_cell.length_a   1.000
_cell.length_b   1.000
_cell.length_c   1.000
_cell.angle_alpha   90.00
_cell.angle_beta   90.00
_cell.angle_gamma   90.00
#
_symmetry.space_group_name_H-M   'P 1'
#
loop_
_entity.id
_entity.type
_entity.pdbx_description
1 polymer ?
#
loop_
_entity_poly.entity_id
_entity_poly.type
_entity_poly.pdbx_seq_one_letter_code
_entity_poly.pdbx_strand_id
1 'polypeptide(L)' 'MEEFVKVVEQILYMENFNTEVTADLKQKFAQLYAAYGANVPEKYRSDVNRMANKYVGVNVNAFSY' A
#
# COMPACT_ATOMS: atom_id res chain seq x y z
N MET A 1 -11.78 6.09 2.23
CA MET A 1 -11.49 6.12 0.78
C MET A 1 -10.49 7.20 0.41
N GLU A 2 -10.81 8.49 0.60
CA GLU A 2 -9.91 9.61 0.23
C GLU A 2 -8.53 9.52 0.90
N GLU A 3 -8.50 9.20 2.19
CA GLU A 3 -7.25 9.02 2.94
C GLU A 3 -6.40 7.87 2.39
N PHE A 4 -7.03 6.79 1.91
CA PHE A 4 -6.29 5.67 1.32
C PHE A 4 -5.66 6.07 -0.02
N VAL A 5 -6.39 6.83 -0.85
CA VAL A 5 -5.85 7.35 -2.12
C VAL A 5 -4.65 8.26 -1.85
N LYS A 6 -4.73 9.15 -0.85
CA LYS A 6 -3.60 10.01 -0.46
C LYS A 6 -2.36 9.20 -0.05
N VAL A 7 -2.54 8.10 0.69
CA VAL A 7 -1.44 7.20 1.06
C VAL A 7 -0.84 6.52 -0.17
N VAL A 8 -1.66 6.04 -1.10
CA VAL A 8 -1.19 5.44 -2.36
C VAL A 8 -0.39 6.46 -3.18
N GLU A 9 -0.90 7.68 -3.34
CA GLU A 9 -0.23 8.76 -4.08
C GLU A 9 1.11 9.14 -3.43
N GLN A 10 1.16 9.21 -2.10
CA GLN A 10 2.38 9.50 -1.38
C GLN A 10 3.44 8.39 -1.58
N ILE A 11 3.03 7.12 -1.54
CA ILE A 11 3.93 6.00 -1.82
C ILE A 11 4.44 6.06 -3.26
N LEU A 12 3.55 6.30 -4.24
CA LEU A 12 3.93 6.44 -5.65
C LEU A 12 4.90 7.59 -5.87
N TYR A 13 4.67 8.74 -5.22
CA TYR A 13 5.57 9.88 -5.27
C TYR A 13 6.95 9.48 -4.73
N MET A 14 7.04 8.87 -3.55
CA MET A 14 8.31 8.46 -2.97
C MET A 14 9.06 7.46 -3.86
N GLU A 15 8.36 6.46 -4.41
CA GLU A 15 8.96 5.49 -5.34
C GLU A 15 9.46 6.16 -6.63
N ASN A 16 8.72 7.12 -7.19
CA ASN A 16 9.14 7.87 -8.37
C ASN A 16 10.43 8.67 -8.16
N PHE A 17 10.67 9.15 -6.93
CA PHE A 17 11.88 9.88 -6.56
C PHE A 17 12.99 8.99 -5.97
N ASN A 18 12.85 7.66 -6.05
CA ASN A 18 13.76 6.69 -5.41
C ASN A 18 13.94 6.93 -3.91
N THR A 19 12.94 7.53 -3.26
CA THR A 19 12.93 7.74 -1.81
C THR A 19 12.39 6.49 -1.13
N GLU A 20 13.03 6.10 -0.03
CA GLU A 20 12.58 4.98 0.78
C GLU A 20 11.19 5.24 1.38
N VAL A 21 10.22 4.38 1.06
CA VAL A 21 8.90 4.38 1.70
C VAL A 21 9.05 3.98 3.17
N THR A 22 8.64 4.85 4.09
CA THR A 22 8.78 4.63 5.54
C THR A 22 7.95 3.46 6.04
N ALA A 23 8.36 2.86 7.16
CA ALA A 23 7.61 1.78 7.80
C ALA A 23 6.16 2.20 8.16
N ASP A 24 6.00 3.42 8.69
CA ASP A 24 4.69 3.98 9.04
C ASP A 24 3.74 4.07 7.84
N LEU A 25 4.25 4.47 6.67
CA LEU A 25 3.44 4.52 5.45
C LEU A 25 3.02 3.14 4.98
N LYS A 26 3.90 2.14 5.08
CA LYS A 26 3.58 0.75 4.74
C LYS A 26 2.51 0.19 5.68
N GLN A 27 2.64 0.44 6.98
CA GLN A 27 1.66 0.02 7.98
C GLN A 27 0.30 0.71 7.78
N LYS A 28 0.31 2.01 7.52
CA LYS A 28 -0.91 2.79 7.23
C LYS A 28 -1.59 2.31 5.94
N PHE A 29 -0.81 2.01 4.90
CA PHE A 29 -1.32 1.39 3.68
C PHE A 29 -1.99 0.04 3.98
N ALA A 30 -1.32 -0.85 4.74
CA ALA A 30 -1.85 -2.17 5.06
C ALA A 30 -3.17 -2.11 5.85
N GLN A 31 -3.25 -1.22 6.84
CA GLN A 31 -4.46 -1.00 7.64
C GLN A 31 -5.64 -0.52 6.77
N LEU A 32 -5.39 0.45 5.89
CA LEU A 32 -6.42 1.02 5.03
C LEU A 32 -6.78 0.10 3.85
N TYR A 33 -5.84 -0.73 3.37
CA TYR A 33 -6.06 -1.70 2.31
C TYR A 33 -7.14 -2.72 2.69
N ALA A 34 -7.17 -3.17 3.95
CA ALA A 34 -8.21 -4.09 4.44
C ALA A 34 -9.63 -3.51 4.33
N ALA A 35 -9.77 -2.19 4.48
CA ALA A 35 -11.07 -1.50 4.43
C ALA A 35 -11.45 -0.99 3.02
N TYR A 36 -10.47 -0.56 2.23
CA TYR A 36 -10.71 0.19 0.99
C TYR A 36 -10.07 -0.42 -0.26
N GLY A 37 -9.22 -1.44 -0.14
CA GLY A 37 -8.46 -2.03 -1.25
C GLY A 37 -9.31 -2.52 -2.41
N ALA A 38 -10.53 -3.02 -2.14
CA ALA A 38 -11.46 -3.47 -3.17
C ALA A 38 -12.22 -2.35 -3.89
N ASN A 39 -12.27 -1.15 -3.29
CA ASN A 39 -13.12 -0.03 -3.71
C ASN A 39 -12.33 1.16 -4.28
N VAL A 40 -11.04 0.97 -4.56
CA VAL A 40 -10.19 2.02 -5.14
C VAL A 40 -10.62 2.34 -6.58
N PRO A 41 -10.47 3.62 -7.01
CA PRO A 41 -10.64 3.99 -8.40
C PRO A 41 -9.75 3.15 -9.33
N GLU A 42 -10.25 2.84 -10.52
CA GLU A 42 -9.60 1.93 -11.47
C GLU A 42 -8.14 2.32 -11.77
N LYS A 43 -7.87 3.63 -11.91
CA LYS A 43 -6.53 4.16 -12.16
C LYS A 43 -5.47 3.77 -11.12
N TYR A 44 -5.87 3.44 -9.89
CA TYR A 44 -4.95 3.03 -8.83
C TYR A 44 -4.98 1.52 -8.57
N ARG A 45 -5.89 0.76 -9.19
CA ARG A 45 -6.09 -0.66 -8.88
C ARG A 45 -4.81 -1.48 -9.08
N SER A 46 -4.10 -1.25 -10.20
CA SER A 46 -2.83 -1.92 -10.50
C SER A 46 -1.75 -1.60 -9.45
N ASP A 47 -1.60 -0.32 -9.10
CA ASP A 47 -0.61 0.12 -8.12
C ASP A 47 -0.92 -0.41 -6.71
N VAL A 48 -2.19 -0.36 -6.32
CA VAL A 48 -2.66 -0.87 -5.03
C VAL A 48 -2.42 -2.37 -4.92
N ASN A 49 -2.65 -3.14 -5.99
CA ASN A 49 -2.35 -4.58 -6.00
C ASN A 49 -0.84 -4.85 -5.90
N ARG A 50 -0.02 -4.08 -6.62
CA ARG A 50 1.45 -4.17 -6.52
C ARG A 50 1.93 -3.86 -5.10
N MET A 51 1.43 -2.78 -4.50
CA MET A 51 1.74 -2.39 -3.13
C MET A 51 1.24 -3.41 -2.11
N ALA A 52 0.05 -3.98 -2.30
CA ALA A 52 -0.49 -5.03 -1.44
C ALA A 52 0.41 -6.27 -1.47
N ASN A 53 0.86 -6.72 -2.64
CA ASN A 53 1.81 -7.83 -2.72
C ASN A 53 3.13 -7.52 -2.00
N LYS A 54 3.61 -6.27 -2.08
CA LYS A 54 4.87 -5.83 -1.48
C LYS A 54 4.80 -5.61 0.04
N TYR A 55 3.69 -5.10 0.56
CA TYR A 55 3.56 -4.63 1.95
C TYR A 55 2.58 -5.47 2.80
N VAL A 56 1.65 -6.19 2.17
CA VAL A 56 0.62 -6.99 2.85
C VAL A 56 0.87 -8.48 2.62
N GLY A 57 1.24 -8.87 1.40
CA GLY A 57 1.47 -10.25 0.96
C GLY A 57 2.67 -10.96 1.62
N VAL A 58 3.49 -10.24 2.41
CA VAL A 58 4.64 -10.80 3.12
C VAL A 58 4.29 -11.25 4.55
N ASN A 59 3.03 -11.12 5.00
CA ASN A 59 2.62 -11.60 6.33
C ASN A 59 2.10 -13.03 6.41
N VAL A 60 2.07 -13.78 5.30
CA VAL A 60 1.67 -15.19 5.32
C VAL A 60 2.87 -16.15 5.52
N ASN A 61 4.10 -15.68 5.32
CA ASN A 61 5.33 -16.50 5.49
C ASN A 61 6.36 -15.95 6.50
N ALA A 62 6.11 -14.80 7.13
CA ALA A 62 7.07 -14.17 8.05
C ALA A 62 6.74 -14.32 9.56
N PHE A 63 5.63 -14.98 9.90
CA PHE A 63 5.22 -15.25 11.29
C PHE A 63 5.08 -16.74 11.63
N SER A 64 5.81 -17.61 10.93
CA SER A 64 6.04 -18.98 11.42
C SER A 64 7.31 -18.98 12.27
N TYR A 65 7.14 -18.76 13.57
CA TYR A 65 8.08 -19.17 14.61
C TYR A 65 7.52 -20.41 15.30
#